data_AF-A0A1C2DGW8-F1
#
_entry.id   AF-A0A1C2DGW8-F1
#
_cell.length_a   1.000
_cell.length_b   1.000
_cell.length_c   1.000
_cell.angle_alpha   90.00
_cell.angle_beta   90.00
_cell.angle_gamma   90.00
#
_symmetry.space_group_name_H-M   'P 1'
#
loop_
_entity.id
_entity.type
_entity.pdbx_description
1 polymer ?
#
loop_
_entity_poly.entity_id
_entity_poly.type
_entity_poly.pdbx_seq_one_letter_code
_entity_poly.pdbx_strand_id
1 'polypeptide(L)'
;MRSVGLAVVAAFLAAVSVTAHAKDLSKNDLQVCKWGAGVAGAAQQSKLSGTTLYSARKKLQSRKFAKPWMSKMALGITEQTYKSPSKLKPAAVKQTYYEGCIQHDLARK
;
A
#
# COMPACT_ATOMS: atom_id res chain seq x y z
N MET A 1 59.03 28.44 -34.48
CA MET A 1 59.57 28.72 -33.13
C MET A 1 58.39 29.14 -32.25
N ARG A 2 57.79 28.23 -31.46
CA ARG A 2 57.93 28.13 -29.98
C ARG A 2 57.60 29.49 -29.32
N SER A 3 56.49 29.67 -28.60
CA SER A 3 56.26 29.20 -27.21
C SER A 3 54.77 29.39 -26.83
N VAL A 4 54.02 28.36 -26.42
CA VAL A 4 53.64 27.98 -25.03
C VAL A 4 52.63 28.90 -24.35
N GLY A 5 51.47 28.34 -23.95
CA GLY A 5 50.52 28.97 -23.03
C GLY A 5 49.21 28.20 -22.85
N LEU A 6 49.25 27.10 -22.09
CA LEU A 6 48.08 26.36 -21.58
C LEU A 6 47.20 27.25 -20.67
N ALA A 7 45.88 27.24 -20.86
CA ALA A 7 44.94 27.43 -19.74
C ALA A 7 43.55 26.88 -20.07
N VAL A 8 43.28 25.73 -19.47
CA VAL A 8 41.98 25.08 -19.25
C VAL A 8 40.95 26.08 -18.73
N VAL A 9 39.78 26.20 -19.38
CA VAL A 9 38.57 26.71 -18.72
C VAL A 9 37.42 25.73 -18.95
N ALA A 10 37.42 24.77 -18.05
CA ALA A 10 36.30 24.08 -17.42
C ALA A 10 34.94 24.08 -18.15
N ALA A 11 34.57 22.87 -18.58
CA ALA A 11 33.19 22.45 -18.73
C ALA A 11 32.41 22.67 -17.43
N PHE A 12 31.39 23.51 -17.49
CA PHE A 12 30.30 23.52 -16.49
C PHE A 12 28.96 23.61 -17.22
N LEU A 13 28.61 22.55 -17.95
CA LEU A 13 27.21 22.21 -18.16
C LEU A 13 26.67 21.75 -16.81
N ALA A 14 26.16 22.70 -16.02
CA ALA A 14 25.37 22.40 -14.84
C ALA A 14 24.06 21.74 -15.30
N ALA A 15 24.10 20.43 -15.52
CA ALA A 15 22.92 19.60 -15.58
C ALA A 15 22.26 19.67 -14.20
N VAL A 16 21.29 20.57 -14.03
CA VAL A 16 20.35 20.50 -12.91
C VAL A 16 19.49 19.27 -13.20
N SER A 17 20.01 18.08 -12.86
CA SER A 17 19.19 16.92 -12.67
C SER A 17 18.28 17.24 -11.50
N VAL A 18 17.05 17.68 -11.80
CA VAL A 18 15.96 17.66 -10.82
C VAL A 18 15.85 16.19 -10.42
N THR A 19 16.45 15.84 -9.29
CA THR A 19 16.18 14.58 -8.63
C THR A 19 14.71 14.65 -8.26
N ALA A 20 13.86 14.07 -9.10
CA ALA A 20 12.54 13.66 -8.68
C ALA A 20 12.79 12.71 -7.49
N HIS A 21 12.77 13.25 -6.28
CA HIS A 21 12.85 12.45 -5.07
C HIS A 21 11.65 11.52 -5.12
N ALA A 22 11.86 10.28 -5.52
CA ALA A 22 10.86 9.23 -5.39
C ALA A 22 10.50 9.21 -3.90
N LYS A 23 9.30 9.71 -3.57
CA LYS A 23 8.87 9.77 -2.18
C LYS A 23 8.55 8.35 -1.76
N ASP A 24 9.52 7.70 -1.13
CA ASP A 24 9.36 6.33 -0.64
C ASP A 24 8.19 6.21 0.35
N LEU A 25 7.63 5.00 0.43
CA LEU A 25 6.65 4.69 1.46
C LEU A 25 7.31 4.67 2.84
N SER A 26 6.67 5.31 3.81
CA SER A 26 7.14 5.25 5.18
C SER A 26 6.95 3.83 5.73
N LYS A 27 7.72 3.47 6.76
CA LYS A 27 7.47 2.20 7.48
C LYS A 27 6.03 2.12 7.99
N ASN A 28 5.44 3.24 8.39
CA ASN A 28 4.05 3.30 8.82
C ASN A 28 3.08 2.98 7.68
N ASP A 29 3.29 3.54 6.48
CA ASP A 29 2.45 3.28 5.29
C ASP A 29 2.45 1.77 4.98
N LEU A 30 3.64 1.15 4.98
CA LEU A 30 3.79 -0.29 4.78
C LEU A 30 3.08 -1.12 5.86
N GLN A 31 3.11 -0.69 7.13
CA GLN A 31 2.39 -1.37 8.21
C GLN A 31 0.87 -1.25 8.05
N VAL A 32 0.36 -0.09 7.62
CA VAL A 32 -1.07 0.10 7.33
C VAL A 32 -1.52 -0.82 6.19
N CYS A 33 -0.76 -0.87 5.09
CA CYS A 33 -1.04 -1.79 3.99
C CYS A 33 -1.00 -3.26 4.43
N LYS A 34 0.02 -3.65 5.21
CA LYS A 34 0.15 -5.01 5.74
C LYS A 34 -1.01 -5.38 6.67
N TRP A 35 -1.44 -4.44 7.50
CA TRP A 35 -2.60 -4.62 8.38
C TRP A 35 -3.89 -4.79 7.57
N GLY A 36 -4.14 -3.92 6.59
CA GLY A 36 -5.32 -3.99 5.73
C GLY A 36 -5.38 -5.30 4.93
N ALA A 37 -4.23 -5.76 4.43
CA ALA A 37 -4.09 -7.05 3.76
C ALA A 37 -4.49 -8.22 4.68
N GLY A 38 -4.11 -8.15 5.96
CA GLY A 38 -4.54 -9.11 6.98
C GLY A 38 -6.07 -9.13 7.16
N VAL A 39 -6.71 -7.96 7.17
CA VAL A 39 -8.18 -7.86 7.24
C VAL A 39 -8.84 -8.46 6.00
N ALA A 40 -8.33 -8.15 4.81
CA ALA A 40 -8.85 -8.70 3.55
C ALA A 40 -8.74 -10.22 3.50
N GLY A 41 -7.60 -10.78 3.91
CA GLY A 41 -7.41 -12.23 4.02
C GLY A 41 -8.39 -12.88 5.01
N ALA A 42 -8.57 -12.29 6.20
CA ALA A 42 -9.50 -12.81 7.20
C ALA A 42 -10.97 -12.72 6.74
N ALA A 43 -11.33 -11.64 6.04
CA ALA A 43 -12.64 -11.48 5.42
C ALA A 43 -12.87 -12.55 4.34
N GLN A 44 -11.88 -12.81 3.48
CA GLN A 44 -11.96 -13.85 2.45
C GLN A 44 -12.11 -15.24 3.08
N GLN A 45 -11.34 -15.54 4.13
CA GLN A 45 -11.48 -16.80 4.86
C GLN A 45 -12.90 -16.98 5.41
N SER A 46 -13.44 -15.93 6.04
CA SER A 46 -14.80 -15.95 6.62
C SER A 46 -15.86 -16.14 5.54
N LYS A 47 -15.71 -15.48 4.39
CA LYS A 47 -16.58 -15.62 3.23
C LYS A 47 -16.57 -17.04 2.68
N LEU A 48 -15.38 -17.61 2.49
CA LEU A 48 -15.23 -18.98 1.97
C LEU A 48 -15.73 -20.04 2.95
N SER A 49 -15.72 -19.77 4.25
CA SER A 49 -16.33 -20.64 5.26
C SER A 49 -17.85 -20.44 5.41
N GLY A 50 -18.50 -19.71 4.49
CA GLY A 50 -19.95 -19.51 4.50
C GLY A 50 -20.46 -18.52 5.55
N THR A 51 -19.59 -17.78 6.25
CA THR A 51 -20.04 -16.72 7.17
C THR A 51 -20.64 -15.58 6.37
N THR A 52 -21.85 -15.13 6.73
CA THR A 52 -22.51 -14.01 6.05
C THR A 52 -21.79 -12.68 6.29
N LEU A 53 -21.95 -11.73 5.37
CA LEU A 53 -21.43 -10.37 5.55
C LEU A 53 -21.99 -9.70 6.81
N TYR A 54 -23.25 -9.97 7.15
CA TYR A 54 -23.87 -9.46 8.38
C TYR A 54 -23.12 -9.94 9.63
N SER A 55 -22.87 -11.25 9.74
CA SER A 55 -22.14 -11.83 10.88
C SER A 55 -20.71 -11.31 10.95
N ALA A 56 -20.04 -11.16 9.80
CA ALA A 56 -18.70 -10.57 9.74
C ALA A 56 -18.66 -9.12 10.22
N ARG A 57 -19.63 -8.28 9.79
CA ARG A 57 -19.78 -6.89 10.27
C ARG A 57 -20.00 -6.83 11.77
N LYS A 58 -20.92 -7.63 12.30
CA LYS A 58 -21.23 -7.68 13.74
C LYS A 58 -20.00 -8.04 14.57
N LYS A 59 -19.20 -9.02 14.10
CA LYS A 59 -17.95 -9.42 14.75
C LYS A 59 -16.89 -8.32 14.73
N LEU A 60 -16.82 -7.51 13.67
CA LEU A 60 -15.89 -6.37 13.61
C LEU A 60 -16.34 -5.23 14.52
N GLN A 61 -17.64 -4.95 14.58
CA GLN A 61 -18.18 -3.88 15.43
C GLN A 61 -17.97 -4.15 16.92
N SER A 62 -17.97 -5.40 17.36
CA SER A 62 -17.68 -5.77 18.75
C SER A 62 -16.18 -5.82 19.09
N ARG A 63 -15.29 -5.72 18.09
CA ARG A 63 -13.85 -5.81 18.29
C ARG A 63 -13.28 -4.46 18.77
N LYS A 64 -12.37 -4.52 19.75
CA LYS A 64 -11.55 -3.37 20.13
C LYS A 64 -10.43 -3.16 19.12
N PHE A 65 -10.27 -1.92 18.65
CA PHE A 65 -9.21 -1.52 17.73
C PHE A 65 -8.23 -0.56 18.41
N ALA A 66 -6.97 -0.61 18.00
CA ALA A 66 -5.91 0.23 18.59
C ALA A 66 -6.05 1.70 18.22
N LYS A 67 -6.62 2.00 17.04
CA LYS A 67 -6.88 3.37 16.57
C LYS A 67 -8.34 3.51 16.13
N PRO A 68 -8.98 4.68 16.33
CA PRO A 68 -10.40 4.88 16.02
C PRO A 68 -10.75 4.61 14.55
N TRP A 69 -9.88 5.00 13.63
CA TRP A 69 -10.10 4.84 12.18
C TRP A 69 -10.10 3.38 11.70
N MET A 70 -9.45 2.47 12.44
CA MET A 70 -9.28 1.08 12.03
C MET A 70 -10.60 0.33 11.97
N SER A 71 -11.57 0.66 12.83
CA SER A 71 -12.88 0.01 12.83
C SER A 71 -13.61 0.24 11.50
N LYS A 72 -13.71 1.50 11.07
CA LYS A 72 -14.35 1.87 9.80
C LYS A 72 -13.61 1.28 8.60
N MET A 73 -12.28 1.32 8.61
CA MET A 73 -11.49 0.69 7.54
C MET A 73 -11.67 -0.82 7.48
N ALA A 74 -11.67 -1.51 8.62
CA ALA A 74 -11.85 -2.96 8.63
C ALA A 74 -13.22 -3.38 8.10
N LEU A 75 -14.28 -2.61 8.43
CA LEU A 75 -15.60 -2.79 7.84
C LEU A 75 -15.57 -2.61 6.33
N GLY A 76 -15.00 -1.51 5.83
CA GLY A 76 -14.93 -1.24 4.39
C GLY A 76 -14.19 -2.33 3.60
N ILE A 77 -13.01 -2.75 4.09
CA ILE A 77 -12.22 -3.83 3.46
C ILE A 77 -13.01 -5.14 3.44
N THR A 78 -13.70 -5.46 4.54
CA THR A 78 -14.51 -6.67 4.64
C THR A 78 -15.68 -6.63 3.66
N GLU A 79 -16.40 -5.52 3.58
CA GLU A 79 -17.50 -5.34 2.63
C GLU A 79 -17.04 -5.49 1.19
N GLN A 80 -15.92 -4.88 0.82
CA GLN A 80 -15.37 -4.99 -0.53
C GLN A 80 -14.95 -6.43 -0.86
N THR A 81 -14.31 -7.13 0.09
CA THR A 81 -13.90 -8.53 -0.07
C THR A 81 -15.11 -9.45 -0.27
N TYR A 82 -16.20 -9.20 0.47
CA TYR A 82 -17.43 -9.95 0.35
C TYR A 82 -18.18 -9.69 -0.96
N LYS A 83 -18.22 -8.43 -1.42
CA LYS A 83 -18.86 -8.03 -2.69
C LYS A 83 -18.13 -8.57 -3.92
N SER A 84 -16.81 -8.76 -3.85
CA SER A 84 -16.04 -9.35 -4.94
C SER A 84 -16.57 -10.76 -5.26
N PRO A 85 -16.70 -11.17 -6.53
CA PRO A 85 -17.04 -12.55 -6.89
C PRO A 85 -15.88 -13.54 -6.67
N SER A 86 -14.69 -13.04 -6.30
CA SER A 86 -13.48 -13.84 -6.17
C SER A 86 -13.61 -14.97 -5.14
N LYS A 87 -13.17 -16.17 -5.57
CA LYS A 87 -12.98 -17.37 -4.74
C LYS A 87 -11.50 -17.68 -4.49
N LEU A 88 -10.62 -16.70 -4.71
CA LEU A 88 -9.19 -16.86 -4.45
C LEU A 88 -8.93 -17.27 -3.00
N LYS A 89 -7.84 -18.02 -2.79
CA LYS A 89 -7.38 -18.38 -1.45
C LYS A 89 -7.09 -17.10 -0.65
N PRO A 90 -7.33 -17.10 0.68
CA PRO A 90 -7.08 -15.93 1.53
C PRO A 90 -5.67 -15.34 1.40
N ALA A 91 -4.66 -16.19 1.24
CA ALA A 91 -3.27 -15.76 1.03
C ALA A 91 -3.08 -14.94 -0.25
N ALA A 92 -3.74 -15.32 -1.34
CA ALA A 92 -3.68 -14.59 -2.60
C ALA A 92 -4.39 -13.24 -2.50
N VAL A 93 -5.55 -13.18 -1.82
CA VAL A 93 -6.26 -11.92 -1.55
C VAL A 93 -5.41 -10.99 -0.68
N LYS A 94 -4.74 -11.53 0.34
CA LYS A 94 -3.82 -10.78 1.20
C LYS A 94 -2.69 -10.15 0.37
N GLN A 95 -2.04 -10.94 -0.50
CA GLN A 95 -0.95 -10.44 -1.34
C GLN A 95 -1.45 -9.35 -2.31
N THR A 96 -2.53 -9.62 -3.03
CA THR A 96 -3.11 -8.69 -4.01
C THR A 96 -3.51 -7.37 -3.35
N TYR A 97 -4.13 -7.43 -2.16
CA TYR A 97 -4.48 -6.23 -1.41
C TYR A 97 -3.23 -5.44 -1.00
N TYR A 98 -2.20 -6.12 -0.50
CA TYR A 98 -0.97 -5.48 -0.04
C TYR A 98 -0.28 -4.72 -1.18
N GLU A 99 -0.12 -5.38 -2.33
CA GLU A 99 0.46 -4.79 -3.54
C GLU A 99 -0.38 -3.61 -4.03
N GLY A 100 -1.70 -3.79 -4.13
CA GLY A 100 -2.60 -2.70 -4.55
C GLY A 100 -2.56 -1.49 -3.62
N CYS A 101 -2.46 -1.70 -2.31
CA CYS A 101 -2.31 -0.63 -1.33
C CYS A 101 -0.98 0.13 -1.50
N ILE A 102 0.13 -0.60 -1.69
CA ILE A 102 1.44 0.00 -1.97
C ILE A 102 1.39 0.85 -3.25
N GLN A 103 0.84 0.30 -4.34
CA GLN A 103 0.77 1.00 -5.61
C GLN A 103 -0.10 2.26 -5.51
N HIS A 104 -1.23 2.18 -4.80
CA HIS A 104 -2.09 3.34 -4.54
C HIS A 104 -1.36 4.43 -3.74
N ASP A 105 -0.62 4.05 -2.69
CA ASP A 105 0.07 5.02 -1.85
C ASP A 105 1.30 5.63 -2.53
N LEU A 106 2.00 4.87 -3.38
CA LEU A 106 3.05 5.41 -4.25
C LEU A 106 2.48 6.40 -5.26
N ALA A 107 1.36 6.09 -5.89
CA ALA A 107 0.73 6.94 -6.92
C ALA A 107 0.17 8.27 -6.36
N ARG A 108 -0.12 8.34 -5.06
CA ARG A 108 -0.60 9.58 -4.41
C ARG A 108 0.50 10.57 -4.04
N LYS A 109 1.76 10.15 -3.96
CA LYS A 109 2.85 10.95 -3.40
C LYS A 109 3.55 11.81 -4.46
#